data_AF-A0A945FGC6-F1
#
_entry.id   AF-A0A945FGC6-F1
#
_cell.length_a   1.000
_cell.length_b   1.000
_cell.length_c   1.000
_cell.angle_alpha   90.00
_cell.angle_beta   90.00
_cell.angle_gamma   90.00
#
_symmetry.space_group_name_H-M   'P 1'
#
loop_
_entity.id
_entity.type
_entity.pdbx_description
1 polymer ?
#
loop_
_entity_poly.entity_id
_entity_poly.type
_entity_poly.pdbx_seq_one_letter_code
_entity_poly.pdbx_strand_id
1 'polypeptide(L)'
;GSLYPEIQDLPGRVNHRMPPDGTIEEKFAMRHEVNLLEGGHFEKIFGARKIVTNSLHGQGIKIAGERVIIEGHATDGTPEAIRIKNAINFAYAVQWHPEWNALKDSVSKPLFEAFGQAIHKTKL
;
A
#
# COMPACT_ATOMS: atom_id res chain seq x y z
N GLY A 1 -2.63 16.16 -9.04
CA GLY A 1 -2.70 15.44 -7.75
C GLY A 1 -1.95 16.22 -6.70
N SER A 2 -2.19 15.95 -5.42
CA SER A 2 -1.52 16.60 -4.29
C SER A 2 -1.42 15.64 -3.11
N LEU A 3 -0.49 15.92 -2.18
CA LEU A 3 -0.33 15.18 -0.94
C LEU A 3 -0.73 16.06 0.26
N TYR A 4 -1.13 15.41 1.34
CA TYR A 4 -1.07 16.01 2.66
C TYR A 4 0.38 15.88 3.18
N PRO A 5 0.97 16.96 3.72
CA PRO A 5 2.30 16.87 4.32
C PRO A 5 2.28 16.06 5.61
N GLU A 6 1.21 16.18 6.39
CA GLU A 6 0.98 15.43 7.63
C GLU A 6 -0.46 14.94 7.69
N ILE A 7 -0.67 13.63 7.49
CA ILE A 7 -2.02 13.06 7.56
C ILE A 7 -2.54 12.95 8.98
N GLN A 8 -1.66 12.82 9.98
CA GLN A 8 -2.06 12.63 11.38
C GLN A 8 -2.82 13.84 11.96
N ASP A 9 -2.62 15.03 11.39
CA ASP A 9 -3.24 16.27 11.86
C ASP A 9 -4.66 16.48 11.31
N LEU A 10 -5.10 15.61 10.39
CA LEU A 10 -6.43 15.69 9.80
C LEU A 10 -7.49 15.03 10.70
N PRO A 11 -8.71 15.58 10.76
CA PRO A 11 -9.79 14.99 11.53
C PRO A 11 -10.06 13.52 11.15
N GLY A 12 -10.09 12.65 12.16
CA GLY A 12 -10.40 11.23 12.01
C GLY A 12 -9.25 10.34 11.49
N ARG A 13 -8.03 10.88 11.32
CA ARG A 13 -6.86 10.10 10.92
C ARG A 13 -6.13 9.47 12.10
N VAL A 14 -5.49 8.34 11.83
CA VAL A 14 -4.57 7.71 12.78
C VAL A 14 -3.13 8.12 12.48
N ASN A 15 -2.22 7.89 13.44
CA ASN A 15 -0.81 8.18 13.23
C ASN A 15 -0.12 7.02 12.48
N HIS A 16 0.22 7.26 11.22
CA HIS A 16 0.89 6.32 10.32
C HIS A 16 2.43 6.38 10.40
N ARG A 17 3.00 7.29 11.21
CA ARG A 17 4.45 7.44 11.31
C ARG A 17 5.07 6.29 12.10
N MET A 18 6.32 6.01 11.78
CA MET A 18 7.16 5.12 12.58
C MET A 18 7.20 5.59 14.05
N PRO A 19 7.08 4.69 15.05
CA PRO A 19 7.37 5.02 16.43
C PRO A 19 8.72 5.72 16.59
N PRO A 20 8.83 6.73 17.48
CA PRO A 20 10.13 7.29 17.81
C PRO A 20 11.02 6.24 18.48
N ASP A 21 10.45 5.43 19.37
CA ASP A 21 11.13 4.45 20.20
C ASP A 21 10.86 3.00 19.76
N GLY A 22 11.57 2.05 20.37
CA GLY A 22 11.43 0.61 20.08
C GLY A 22 12.48 0.04 19.13
N THR A 23 12.55 -1.29 19.05
CA THR A 23 13.43 -2.02 18.13
C THR A 23 12.96 -1.86 16.68
N ILE A 24 13.80 -2.29 15.73
CA ILE A 24 13.41 -2.25 14.31
C ILE A 24 12.21 -3.15 14.03
N GLU A 25 12.13 -4.30 14.69
CA GLU A 25 11.01 -5.24 14.60
C GLU A 25 9.71 -4.62 15.12
N GLU A 26 9.77 -3.90 16.24
CA GLU A 26 8.61 -3.19 16.80
C GLU A 26 8.16 -2.05 15.89
N LYS A 27 9.10 -1.33 15.28
CA LYS A 27 8.82 -0.24 14.34
C LYS A 27 8.16 -0.71 13.06
N PHE A 28 8.54 -1.90 12.57
CA PHE A 28 7.98 -2.51 11.36
C PHE A 28 6.88 -3.55 11.64
N ALA A 29 6.42 -3.67 12.88
CA ALA A 29 5.31 -4.55 13.22
C ALA A 29 4.04 -4.19 12.43
N MET A 30 3.19 -5.18 12.22
CA MET A 30 1.90 -5.01 11.54
C MET A 30 1.00 -4.07 12.36
N ARG A 31 0.38 -3.08 11.70
CA ARG A 31 -0.28 -1.96 12.37
C ARG A 31 -1.76 -1.82 12.10
N HIS A 32 -2.15 -1.74 10.83
CA HIS A 32 -3.52 -1.40 10.49
C HIS A 32 -4.01 -2.22 9.31
N GLU A 33 -5.33 -2.31 9.23
CA GLU A 33 -6.01 -2.92 8.10
C GLU A 33 -6.03 -1.96 6.91
N VAL A 34 -5.97 -2.54 5.71
CA VAL A 34 -6.25 -1.89 4.43
C VAL A 34 -7.41 -2.62 3.78
N ASN A 35 -8.48 -1.88 3.51
CA ASN A 35 -9.64 -2.34 2.75
C ASN A 35 -9.35 -2.16 1.26
N LEU A 36 -9.38 -3.27 0.54
CA LEU A 36 -9.10 -3.31 -0.89
C LEU A 36 -10.38 -3.17 -1.71
N LEU A 37 -10.24 -2.57 -2.89
CA LEU A 37 -11.31 -2.40 -3.87
C LEU A 37 -11.80 -3.77 -4.33
N GLU A 38 -13.12 -3.97 -4.26
CA GLU A 38 -13.78 -5.18 -4.73
C GLU A 38 -13.62 -5.37 -6.25
N GLY A 39 -13.26 -6.58 -6.66
CA GLY A 39 -12.86 -6.93 -8.01
C GLY A 39 -11.52 -6.31 -8.45
N GLY A 40 -10.84 -5.60 -7.55
CA GLY A 40 -9.61 -4.84 -7.81
C GLY A 40 -8.42 -5.72 -8.13
N HIS A 41 -7.32 -5.10 -8.57
CA HIS A 41 -6.10 -5.82 -8.90
C HIS A 41 -5.38 -6.29 -7.64
N PHE A 42 -5.33 -5.47 -6.59
CA PHE A 42 -4.73 -5.87 -5.32
C PHE A 42 -5.50 -6.99 -4.62
N GLU A 43 -6.84 -6.97 -4.64
CA GLU A 43 -7.64 -8.09 -4.12
C GLU A 43 -7.27 -9.40 -4.82
N LYS A 44 -7.09 -9.38 -6.15
CA LYS A 44 -6.68 -10.58 -6.91
C LYS A 44 -5.27 -11.04 -6.56
N ILE A 45 -4.34 -10.12 -6.30
CA ILE A 45 -2.97 -10.45 -5.89
C ILE A 45 -2.98 -11.13 -4.51
N PHE A 46 -3.74 -10.59 -3.56
CA PHE A 46 -3.72 -11.06 -2.17
C PHE A 46 -4.75 -12.15 -1.88
N GLY A 47 -5.73 -12.36 -2.76
CA GLY A 47 -6.84 -13.29 -2.54
C GLY A 47 -7.77 -12.88 -1.40
N ALA A 48 -7.75 -11.61 -0.97
CA ALA A 48 -8.49 -11.11 0.17
C ALA A 48 -8.90 -9.64 -0.04
N ARG A 49 -10.03 -9.25 0.56
CA ARG A 49 -10.52 -7.84 0.56
C ARG A 49 -9.93 -6.99 1.67
N LYS A 50 -9.36 -7.62 2.69
CA LYS A 50 -8.73 -6.97 3.82
C LYS A 50 -7.37 -7.57 4.02
N ILE A 51 -6.39 -6.71 4.18
CA ILE A 51 -5.02 -7.08 4.53
C ILE A 51 -4.59 -6.26 5.73
N VAL A 52 -3.60 -6.75 6.46
CA VAL A 52 -2.92 -5.98 7.50
C VAL A 52 -1.57 -5.57 6.95
N THR A 53 -1.09 -4.37 7.25
CA THR A 53 0.21 -3.85 6.78
C THR A 53 0.96 -3.16 7.91
N ASN A 54 2.29 -3.03 7.76
CA ASN A 54 3.07 -2.07 8.55
C ASN A 54 2.80 -0.63 8.04
N SER A 55 3.25 0.39 8.79
CA SER A 55 3.07 1.79 8.38
C SER A 55 4.12 2.70 9.01
N LEU A 56 4.81 3.45 8.16
CA LEU A 56 5.96 4.29 8.51
C LEU A 56 5.99 5.60 7.69
N HIS A 57 4.86 6.27 7.52
CA HIS A 57 4.75 7.50 6.72
C HIS A 57 3.97 8.63 7.42
N GLY A 58 4.42 9.87 7.21
CA GLY A 58 3.68 11.08 7.65
C GLY A 58 2.84 11.70 6.53
N GLN A 59 3.29 11.53 5.28
CA GLN A 59 2.60 12.04 4.10
C GLN A 59 1.59 11.02 3.57
N GLY A 60 0.60 11.50 2.82
CA GLY A 60 -0.38 10.64 2.15
C GLY A 60 -1.13 11.37 1.04
N ILE A 61 -1.80 10.61 0.17
CA ILE A 61 -2.51 11.18 -0.98
C ILE A 61 -3.70 12.02 -0.51
N LYS A 62 -3.71 13.30 -0.90
CA LYS A 62 -4.85 14.22 -0.73
C LYS A 62 -5.80 14.15 -1.91
N ILE A 63 -5.25 14.35 -3.11
CA ILE A 63 -5.99 14.30 -4.38
C ILE A 63 -5.18 13.43 -5.32
N ALA A 64 -5.76 12.31 -5.76
CA ALA A 64 -5.17 11.44 -6.75
C ALA A 64 -4.89 12.20 -8.07
N GLY A 65 -3.84 11.80 -8.78
CA GLY A 65 -3.64 12.25 -10.16
C GLY A 65 -4.73 11.66 -11.08
N GLU A 66 -4.94 12.26 -12.24
CA GLU A 66 -6.00 11.86 -13.20
C GLU A 66 -5.97 10.36 -13.55
N ARG A 67 -4.77 9.78 -13.63
CA ARG A 67 -4.57 8.36 -13.95
C ARG A 67 -4.34 7.48 -12.73
N VAL A 68 -4.32 8.02 -11.52
CA VAL A 68 -4.09 7.25 -10.30
C VAL A 68 -5.42 6.66 -9.84
N ILE A 69 -5.51 5.34 -9.81
CA ILE A 69 -6.66 4.63 -9.23
C ILE A 69 -6.24 4.12 -7.86
N ILE A 70 -6.96 4.55 -6.84
CA ILE A 70 -6.78 4.06 -5.47
C ILE A 70 -7.57 2.76 -5.34
N GLU A 71 -6.88 1.69 -4.96
CA GLU A 71 -7.45 0.36 -4.77
C GLU A 71 -7.34 -0.14 -3.34
N GLY A 72 -6.72 0.61 -2.43
CA GLY A 72 -6.63 0.27 -1.02
C GLY A 72 -6.76 1.50 -0.15
N HIS A 73 -7.57 1.41 0.90
CA HIS A 73 -7.69 2.46 1.92
C HIS A 73 -7.50 1.87 3.32
N ALA A 74 -6.72 2.55 4.16
CA ALA A 74 -6.73 2.31 5.60
C ALA A 74 -8.13 2.57 6.19
N THR A 75 -8.38 2.11 7.42
CA THR A 75 -9.69 2.27 8.09
C THR A 75 -10.09 3.73 8.32
N ASP A 76 -9.10 4.63 8.41
CA ASP A 76 -9.32 6.08 8.48
C ASP A 76 -9.55 6.73 7.10
N GLY A 77 -9.56 5.93 6.02
CA GLY A 77 -9.74 6.35 4.63
C GLY A 77 -8.45 6.77 3.92
N THR A 78 -7.26 6.51 4.48
CA THR A 78 -6.00 6.96 3.87
C THR A 78 -5.70 6.08 2.67
N PRO A 79 -5.39 6.64 1.48
CA PRO A 79 -5.01 5.82 0.33
C PRO A 79 -3.70 5.07 0.58
N GLU A 80 -3.74 3.75 0.48
CA GLU A 80 -2.62 2.84 0.82
C GLU A 80 -2.11 2.04 -0.38
N ALA A 81 -2.96 1.79 -1.37
CA ALA A 81 -2.58 1.02 -2.56
C ALA A 81 -3.14 1.71 -3.81
N ILE A 82 -2.28 1.88 -4.82
CA ILE A 82 -2.64 2.53 -6.07
C ILE A 82 -2.16 1.74 -7.29
N ARG A 83 -2.82 1.98 -8.41
CA ARG A 83 -2.31 1.61 -9.74
C ARG A 83 -2.54 2.72 -10.75
N ILE A 84 -1.83 2.65 -11.87
CA ILE A 84 -1.99 3.62 -12.96
C ILE A 84 -2.99 3.10 -14.00
N LYS A 85 -4.04 3.89 -14.26
CA LYS A 85 -5.03 3.67 -15.32
C LYS A 85 -4.33 3.60 -16.69
N ASN A 86 -4.71 2.60 -17.48
CA ASN A 86 -4.19 2.35 -18.82
C ASN A 86 -2.66 2.20 -18.87
N ALA A 87 -2.02 1.78 -17.77
CA ALA A 87 -0.62 1.37 -17.83
C ALA A 87 -0.52 0.09 -18.66
N ILE A 88 0.45 0.07 -19.57
CA ILE A 88 0.70 -1.09 -20.45
C ILE A 88 1.24 -2.27 -19.62
N ASN A 89 2.07 -1.97 -18.62
CA ASN A 89 2.72 -2.94 -17.76
C ASN A 89 2.33 -2.73 -16.29
N PHE A 90 2.94 -3.52 -15.41
CA PHE A 90 2.76 -3.42 -13.96
C PHE A 90 3.23 -2.05 -13.44
N ALA A 91 2.29 -1.21 -13.03
CA ALA A 91 2.54 0.14 -12.53
C ALA A 91 1.72 0.37 -11.25
N TYR A 92 2.05 -0.40 -10.21
CA TYR A 92 1.36 -0.40 -8.92
C TYR A 92 2.30 0.17 -7.87
N ALA A 93 1.72 0.79 -6.84
CA ALA A 93 2.46 1.28 -5.70
C ALA A 93 1.65 1.08 -4.43
N VAL A 94 2.36 0.92 -3.32
CA VAL A 94 1.80 0.73 -1.98
C VAL A 94 2.49 1.72 -1.03
N GLN A 95 1.79 2.12 0.02
CA GLN A 95 2.27 3.13 0.94
C GLN A 95 3.02 2.52 2.15
N TRP A 96 2.71 1.27 2.49
CA TRP A 96 3.44 0.46 3.46
C TRP A 96 4.79 -0.03 2.91
N HIS A 97 5.55 -0.76 3.73
CA HIS A 97 6.87 -1.29 3.45
C HIS A 97 6.83 -2.82 3.18
N PRO A 98 6.53 -3.27 1.94
CA PRO A 98 6.47 -4.69 1.61
C PRO A 98 7.85 -5.37 1.58
N GLU A 99 8.94 -4.62 1.58
CA GLU A 99 10.29 -5.20 1.62
C GLU A 99 10.61 -5.84 2.97
N TRP A 100 9.95 -5.39 4.04
CA TRP A 100 10.19 -5.90 5.38
C TRP A 100 9.68 -7.33 5.52
N ASN A 101 10.62 -8.26 5.76
CA ASN A 101 10.33 -9.70 5.91
C ASN A 101 9.55 -10.29 4.72
N ALA A 102 9.87 -9.82 3.50
CA ALA A 102 9.09 -10.09 2.29
C ALA A 102 8.85 -11.58 2.00
N LEU A 103 9.75 -12.47 2.44
CA LEU A 103 9.63 -13.91 2.23
C LEU A 103 8.60 -14.60 3.13
N LYS A 104 8.27 -14.00 4.27
CA LYS A 104 7.39 -14.59 5.29
C LYS A 104 6.06 -13.85 5.45
N ASP A 105 6.01 -12.58 5.05
CA ASP A 105 4.81 -11.77 5.15
C ASP A 105 3.81 -12.08 4.02
N SER A 106 2.53 -12.22 4.40
CA SER A 106 1.45 -12.70 3.54
C SER A 106 1.01 -11.69 2.48
N VAL A 107 1.36 -10.41 2.64
CA VAL A 107 1.05 -9.37 1.65
C VAL A 107 2.27 -9.02 0.80
N SER A 108 3.48 -9.19 1.34
CA SER A 108 4.71 -8.87 0.62
C SER A 108 5.05 -9.88 -0.46
N LYS A 109 5.07 -11.18 -0.14
CA LYS A 109 5.45 -12.22 -1.09
C LYS A 109 4.57 -12.22 -2.35
N PRO A 110 3.22 -12.22 -2.26
CA PRO A 110 2.38 -12.23 -3.45
C PRO A 110 2.53 -10.97 -4.30
N LEU A 111 2.79 -9.81 -3.68
CA LEU A 111 3.03 -8.56 -4.41
C LEU A 111 4.29 -8.65 -5.27
N PHE A 112 5.39 -9.14 -4.71
CA PHE A 112 6.64 -9.32 -5.45
C PHE A 112 6.55 -10.44 -6.49
N GLU A 113 5.84 -11.53 -6.21
CA GLU A 113 5.57 -12.58 -7.19
C GLU A 113 4.75 -12.04 -8.38
N ALA A 114 3.72 -11.24 -8.13
CA ALA A 114 2.93 -10.59 -9.17
C ALA A 114 3.77 -9.64 -10.03
N PHE A 115 4.65 -8.86 -9.39
CA PHE A 115 5.60 -7.99 -10.09
C PHE A 115 6.56 -8.81 -10.97
N GLY A 116 7.18 -9.87 -10.42
CA GLY A 116 8.09 -10.75 -11.16
C GLY A 116 7.41 -11.44 -12.36
N GLN A 117 6.19 -11.94 -12.18
CA GLN A 117 5.39 -12.51 -13.27
C GLN A 117 5.12 -11.48 -14.38
N ALA A 118 4.88 -10.22 -14.02
CA ALA A 118 4.65 -9.17 -15.01
C ALA A 118 5.91 -8.85 -15.82
N ILE A 119 7.08 -8.86 -15.18
CA ILE A 119 8.37 -8.71 -15.88
C ILE A 119 8.53 -9.84 -16.92
N HIS A 120 8.31 -11.10 -16.53
CA HIS A 120 8.47 -12.24 -17.43
C HIS A 120 7.49 -12.26 -18.61
N LYS A 121 6.30 -11.69 -18.44
CA LYS A 121 5.29 -11.59 -19.52
C LYS A 121 5.57 -10.43 -20.48
N THR A 122 6.33 -9.44 -20.04
CA THR A 122 6.69 -8.29 -20.88
C THR A 122 7.81 -8.70 -21.82
N LYS A 123 7.47 -9.08 -23.06
CA LYS A 123 8.46 -9.16 -24.14
C LYS A 123 8.68 -7.75 -24.68
N LEU A 124 9.92 -7.28 -24.64
CA LEU A 124 10.38 -6.06 -25.32
C LEU A 124 10.28 -6.23 -26.84
#